data_AF-A0AAW1N577-F1
#
_entry.id   AF-A0AAW1N577-F1
#
_cell.length_a   1.000
_cell.length_b   1.000
_cell.length_c   1.000
_cell.angle_alpha   90.00
_cell.angle_beta   90.00
_cell.angle_gamma   90.00
#
_symmetry.space_group_name_H-M   'P 1'
#
loop_
_entity.id
_entity.type
_entity.pdbx_description
1 polymer ?
#
loop_
_entity_poly.entity_id
_entity_poly.type
_entity_poly.pdbx_seq_one_letter_code
_entity_poly.pdbx_strand_id
1 'polypeptide(L)'
;MDDNSRSVIAKEVCDIITVQIKERFSYRGHLQAADLFNKDKYSEFSKIFPVTVLNDVCSFYPMLSKSRLRTELEVIYSREDLKEIVGAMNLLLFIMENNLSETFIETSKILKIIVTTPMTTAEAERTFSTLKYIKTFLRNTMLDDRLNALAMMSINRNLVHEINNFDDKVMEKFISMKDRSAHFVFK
;
A
#
# COMPACT_ATOMS: atom_id res chain seq x y z
N MET A 1 11.66 22.27 23.78
CA MET A 1 11.70 21.76 22.40
C MET A 1 10.52 22.37 21.66
N ASP A 2 10.80 23.46 20.96
CA ASP A 2 9.81 24.35 20.37
C ASP A 2 8.95 23.65 19.34
N ASP A 3 7.64 23.91 19.41
CA ASP A 3 6.60 23.35 18.55
C ASP A 3 6.87 23.63 17.05
N ASN A 4 7.53 24.76 16.79
CA ASN A 4 7.99 25.15 15.45
C ASN A 4 9.07 24.20 14.90
N SER A 5 9.97 23.68 15.74
CA SER A 5 11.01 22.73 15.32
C SER A 5 10.40 21.38 14.91
N ARG A 6 9.34 20.92 15.60
CA ARG A 6 8.63 19.68 15.25
C ARG A 6 7.85 19.80 13.93
N SER A 7 7.22 20.95 13.67
CA SER A 7 6.54 21.21 12.40
C SER A 7 7.50 21.22 11.21
N VAL A 8 8.69 21.81 11.38
CA VAL A 8 9.74 21.84 10.34
C VAL A 8 10.23 20.42 10.03
N ILE A 9 10.54 19.63 11.05
CA ILE A 9 10.97 18.22 10.88
C ILE A 9 9.86 17.40 10.21
N ALA A 10 8.60 17.57 10.62
CA ALA A 10 7.48 16.84 10.04
C ALA A 10 7.28 17.18 8.54
N LYS A 11 7.53 18.42 8.13
CA LYS A 11 7.49 18.84 6.72
C LYS A 11 8.63 18.20 5.92
N GLU A 12 9.84 18.18 6.46
CA GLU A 12 10.98 17.50 5.82
C GLU A 12 10.70 16.01 5.63
N VAL A 13 10.16 15.34 6.66
CA VAL A 13 9.77 13.93 6.57
C VAL A 13 8.70 13.73 5.48
N CYS A 14 7.66 14.57 5.42
CA CYS A 14 6.65 14.48 4.36
C CYS A 14 7.23 14.69 2.96
N ASP A 15 8.24 15.57 2.83
CA ASP A 15 8.88 15.86 1.54
C ASP A 15 9.78 14.72 1.09
N ILE A 16 10.57 14.15 2.01
CA ILE A 16 11.36 12.94 1.75
C ILE A 16 10.42 11.80 1.33
N ILE A 17 9.35 11.56 2.09
CA ILE A 17 8.36 10.53 1.78
C ILE A 17 7.76 10.78 0.40
N THR A 18 7.38 12.02 0.06
CA THR A 18 6.80 12.35 -1.24
C THR A 18 7.78 12.10 -2.40
N VAL A 19 9.05 12.46 -2.24
CA VAL A 19 10.09 12.22 -3.26
C VAL A 19 10.33 10.72 -3.43
N GLN A 20 10.51 9.99 -2.34
CA GLN A 20 10.74 8.54 -2.35
C GLN A 20 9.56 7.77 -2.94
N ILE A 21 8.33 8.18 -2.62
CA ILE A 21 7.10 7.62 -3.19
C ILE A 21 7.03 7.91 -4.69
N LYS A 22 7.32 9.14 -5.15
CA LYS A 22 7.38 9.43 -6.60
C LYS A 22 8.43 8.61 -7.34
N GLU A 23 9.62 8.47 -6.78
CA GLU A 23 10.71 7.68 -7.36
C GLU A 23 10.32 6.19 -7.43
N ARG A 24 9.77 5.66 -6.33
CA ARG A 24 9.29 4.27 -6.22
C ARG A 24 8.12 3.97 -7.16
N PHE A 25 7.20 4.91 -7.39
CA PHE A 25 6.09 4.74 -8.35
C PHE A 25 6.46 5.02 -9.80
N SER A 26 7.54 5.76 -10.04
CA SER A 26 8.08 5.92 -11.40
C SER A 26 8.71 4.63 -11.90
N TYR A 27 9.18 3.78 -10.99
CA TYR A 27 9.77 2.49 -11.31
C TYR A 27 8.70 1.49 -11.76
N ARG A 28 8.72 1.06 -13.03
CA ARG A 28 7.72 0.13 -13.60
C ARG A 28 8.12 -1.34 -13.58
N GLY A 29 9.27 -1.70 -13.01
CA GLY A 29 9.77 -3.08 -13.02
C GLY A 29 8.83 -4.09 -12.32
N HIS A 30 8.10 -3.65 -11.30
CA HIS A 30 7.10 -4.48 -10.62
C HIS A 30 5.89 -4.81 -11.50
N LEU A 31 5.54 -3.97 -12.48
CA LEU A 31 4.46 -4.24 -13.44
C LEU A 31 4.79 -5.45 -14.31
N GLN A 32 6.04 -5.50 -14.81
CA GLN A 32 6.51 -6.64 -15.60
C GLN A 32 6.62 -7.92 -14.77
N ALA A 33 6.97 -7.80 -13.48
CA ALA A 33 6.98 -8.94 -12.58
C ALA A 33 5.58 -9.51 -12.35
N ALA A 34 4.55 -8.65 -12.25
CA ALA A 34 3.18 -9.13 -12.12
C ALA A 34 2.58 -9.68 -13.41
N ASP A 35 3.08 -9.26 -14.58
CA ASP A 35 2.72 -9.86 -15.86
C ASP A 35 3.03 -11.37 -15.89
N LEU A 36 4.04 -11.84 -15.14
CA LEU A 36 4.34 -13.26 -14.97
C LEU A 36 3.24 -14.01 -14.20
N PHE A 37 2.49 -13.33 -13.34
CA PHE A 37 1.41 -13.91 -12.54
C PHE A 37 0.02 -13.67 -13.13
N ASN A 38 -0.04 -13.26 -14.40
CA ASN A 38 -1.30 -13.02 -15.09
C ASN A 38 -1.91 -14.34 -15.58
N LYS A 39 -3.03 -14.73 -14.97
CA LYS A 39 -3.78 -15.96 -15.26
C LYS A 39 -4.14 -16.10 -16.74
N ASP A 40 -4.52 -15.01 -17.40
CA ASP A 40 -4.94 -15.04 -18.81
C ASP A 40 -3.82 -15.54 -19.72
N LYS A 41 -2.56 -15.32 -19.32
CA LYS A 41 -1.36 -15.71 -20.07
C LYS A 41 -0.80 -17.08 -19.65
N TYR A 42 -1.33 -17.73 -18.60
CA TYR A 42 -0.79 -19.02 -18.11
C TYR A 42 -0.89 -20.14 -19.15
N SER A 43 -1.95 -20.16 -19.96
CA SER A 43 -2.12 -21.12 -21.07
C SER A 43 -1.06 -20.95 -22.16
N GLU A 44 -0.56 -19.74 -22.36
CA GLU A 44 0.52 -19.41 -23.29
C GLU A 44 1.89 -19.70 -22.66
N PHE A 45 2.09 -19.29 -21.40
CA PHE A 45 3.34 -19.52 -20.67
C PHE A 45 3.66 -20.98 -20.41
N SER A 46 2.64 -21.83 -20.29
CA SER A 46 2.78 -23.28 -20.24
C SER A 46 3.34 -23.87 -21.54
N LYS A 47 3.09 -23.23 -22.69
CA LYS A 47 3.58 -23.66 -24.01
C LYS A 47 4.90 -23.00 -24.39
N ILE A 48 5.04 -21.71 -24.11
CA ILE A 48 6.20 -20.88 -24.42
C ILE A 48 6.53 -20.04 -23.20
N PHE A 49 7.57 -20.44 -22.47
CA PHE A 49 7.98 -19.71 -21.27
C PHE A 49 8.48 -18.29 -21.62
N PRO A 50 8.03 -17.23 -20.93
CA PRO A 50 8.42 -15.86 -21.21
C PRO A 50 9.83 -15.54 -20.69
N VAL A 51 10.85 -16.04 -21.37
CA VAL A 51 12.27 -15.89 -20.97
C VAL A 51 12.72 -14.42 -21.00
N THR A 52 12.17 -13.61 -21.89
CA THR A 52 12.47 -12.16 -22.00
C THR A 52 12.02 -11.42 -20.74
N VAL A 53 10.76 -11.60 -20.33
CA VAL A 53 10.22 -10.99 -19.11
C VAL A 53 10.97 -11.48 -17.86
N LEU A 54 11.34 -12.76 -17.81
CA LEU A 54 12.16 -13.29 -16.72
C LEU A 54 13.52 -12.60 -16.62
N ASN A 55 14.20 -12.36 -17.76
CA ASN A 55 15.47 -11.64 -17.78
C ASN A 55 15.32 -10.21 -17.29
N ASP A 56 14.28 -9.52 -17.76
CA ASP A 56 14.00 -8.15 -17.36
C ASP A 56 13.74 -8.08 -15.85
N VAL A 57 12.89 -8.96 -15.31
CA VAL A 57 12.63 -9.05 -13.86
C VAL A 57 13.90 -9.35 -13.04
N CYS A 58 14.77 -10.24 -13.51
CA CYS A 58 16.05 -10.50 -12.85
C CYS A 58 17.02 -9.30 -12.94
N SER A 59 16.95 -8.50 -14.00
CA SER A 59 17.73 -7.26 -14.10
C SER A 59 17.23 -6.20 -13.11
N PHE A 60 15.92 -6.15 -12.90
CA PHE A 60 15.24 -5.25 -11.98
C PHE A 60 15.46 -5.62 -10.52
N TYR A 61 15.49 -6.91 -10.22
CA TYR A 61 15.64 -7.46 -8.88
C TYR A 61 16.84 -8.43 -8.85
N PRO A 62 18.08 -7.92 -8.75
CA PRO A 62 19.29 -8.74 -8.75
C PRO A 62 19.39 -9.68 -7.54
N MET A 63 18.54 -9.48 -6.53
CA MET A 63 18.39 -10.34 -5.35
C MET A 63 17.72 -11.69 -5.70
N LEU A 64 17.14 -11.83 -6.90
CA LEU A 64 16.41 -13.02 -7.32
C LEU A 64 17.28 -13.99 -8.10
N SER A 65 17.11 -15.28 -7.84
CA SER A 65 17.80 -16.34 -8.58
C SER A 65 17.03 -16.74 -9.83
N LYS A 66 17.50 -16.33 -11.02
CA LYS A 66 16.86 -16.61 -12.32
C LYS A 66 16.53 -18.09 -12.55
N SER A 67 17.47 -18.98 -12.25
CA SER A 67 17.31 -20.43 -12.45
C SER A 67 16.20 -21.01 -11.56
N ARG A 68 16.22 -20.67 -10.27
CA ARG A 68 15.20 -21.12 -9.31
C ARG A 68 13.82 -20.55 -9.63
N LEU A 69 13.75 -19.25 -9.88
CA LEU A 69 12.51 -18.57 -10.26
C LEU A 69 11.90 -19.19 -11.51
N ARG A 70 12.72 -19.52 -12.51
CA ARG A 70 12.24 -20.19 -13.72
C ARG A 70 11.60 -21.55 -13.40
N THR A 71 12.30 -22.40 -12.67
CA THR A 71 11.79 -23.74 -12.32
C THR A 71 10.50 -23.65 -11.49
N GLU A 72 10.46 -22.73 -10.53
CA GLU A 72 9.28 -22.48 -9.70
C GLU A 72 8.08 -22.03 -10.55
N LEU A 73 8.28 -21.07 -11.45
CA LEU A 73 7.23 -20.59 -12.36
C LEU A 73 6.77 -21.67 -13.35
N GLU A 74 7.68 -22.49 -13.88
CA GLU A 74 7.32 -23.63 -14.74
C GLU A 74 6.41 -24.64 -14.01
N VAL A 75 6.65 -24.89 -12.72
CA VAL A 75 5.77 -25.74 -11.89
C VAL A 75 4.40 -25.08 -11.68
N ILE A 76 4.36 -23.77 -11.41
CA ILE A 76 3.11 -23.01 -11.25
C ILE A 76 2.28 -23.04 -12.53
N TYR A 77 2.90 -22.86 -13.69
CA TYR A 77 2.22 -22.92 -14.99
C TYR A 77 1.85 -24.34 -15.43
N SER A 78 2.36 -25.37 -14.77
CA SER A 78 2.06 -26.76 -15.11
C SER A 78 0.95 -27.35 -14.24
N ARG A 79 0.81 -26.91 -12.98
CA ARG A 79 -0.21 -27.43 -12.05
C ARG A 79 -1.55 -26.73 -12.21
N GLU A 80 -2.62 -27.51 -12.37
CA GLU A 80 -3.99 -27.00 -12.51
C GLU A 80 -4.49 -26.31 -11.24
N ASP A 81 -4.18 -26.87 -10.06
CA ASP A 81 -4.53 -26.30 -8.74
C ASP A 81 -4.02 -24.85 -8.58
N LEU A 82 -2.86 -24.55 -9.15
CA LEU A 82 -2.22 -23.24 -9.05
C LEU A 82 -2.67 -22.28 -10.16
N LYS A 83 -3.12 -22.82 -11.31
CA LYS A 83 -3.74 -22.02 -12.39
C LYS A 83 -5.09 -21.46 -12.00
N GLU A 84 -5.83 -22.16 -11.15
CA GLU A 84 -7.14 -21.68 -10.71
C GLU A 84 -7.05 -20.43 -9.84
N ILE A 85 -5.98 -20.30 -9.03
CA ILE A 85 -5.80 -19.22 -8.06
C ILE A 85 -5.68 -17.87 -8.78
N VAL A 86 -6.64 -16.99 -8.51
CA VAL A 86 -6.71 -15.64 -9.09
C VAL A 86 -6.03 -14.64 -8.16
N GLY A 87 -5.03 -13.94 -8.69
CA GLY A 87 -4.40 -12.79 -8.03
C GLY A 87 -3.16 -13.13 -7.21
N ALA A 88 -2.18 -12.21 -7.26
CA ALA A 88 -0.90 -12.36 -6.55
C ALA A 88 -1.07 -12.54 -5.04
N MET A 89 -2.07 -11.88 -4.44
CA MET A 89 -2.38 -12.02 -3.02
C MET A 89 -2.84 -13.43 -2.65
N ASN A 90 -3.78 -13.98 -3.40
CA ASN A 90 -4.35 -15.29 -3.09
C ASN A 90 -3.29 -16.39 -3.32
N LEU A 91 -2.44 -16.23 -4.33
CA LEU A 91 -1.32 -17.13 -4.57
C LEU A 91 -0.28 -17.06 -3.43
N LEU A 92 -0.05 -15.88 -2.85
CA LEU A 92 0.83 -15.74 -1.69
C LEU A 92 0.25 -16.42 -0.45
N LEU A 93 -1.03 -16.19 -0.18
CA LEU A 93 -1.74 -16.82 0.95
C LEU A 93 -1.72 -18.34 0.82
N PHE A 94 -2.01 -18.86 -0.37
CA PHE A 94 -1.95 -20.31 -0.62
C PHE A 94 -0.56 -20.90 -0.36
N ILE A 95 0.51 -20.23 -0.81
CA ILE A 95 1.89 -20.69 -0.55
C ILE A 95 2.20 -20.68 0.96
N MET A 96 1.69 -19.70 1.71
CA MET A 96 1.87 -19.61 3.16
C MET A 96 1.08 -20.68 3.91
N GLU A 97 -0.20 -20.86 3.58
CA GLU A 97 -1.09 -21.83 4.22
C GLU A 97 -0.63 -23.28 4.02
N ASN A 98 -0.06 -23.59 2.85
CA ASN A 98 0.43 -24.93 2.54
C ASN A 98 1.90 -25.17 2.95
N ASN A 99 2.53 -24.26 3.71
CA ASN A 99 3.96 -24.31 4.07
C ASN A 99 4.92 -24.49 2.88
N LEU A 100 4.49 -24.07 1.67
CA LEU A 100 5.28 -24.18 0.44
C LEU A 100 6.32 -23.06 0.31
N SER A 101 6.52 -22.26 1.36
CA SER A 101 7.45 -21.13 1.38
C SER A 101 8.91 -21.55 1.20
N GLU A 102 9.28 -22.78 1.57
CA GLU A 102 10.62 -23.35 1.32
C GLU A 102 10.79 -23.85 -0.11
N THR A 103 9.71 -24.24 -0.79
CA THR A 103 9.73 -24.72 -2.18
C THR A 103 9.66 -23.57 -3.18
N PHE A 104 8.87 -22.53 -2.88
CA PHE A 104 8.65 -21.37 -3.74
C PHE A 104 9.27 -20.10 -3.13
N ILE A 105 10.55 -20.16 -2.81
CA ILE A 105 11.26 -19.06 -2.12
C ILE A 105 11.31 -17.82 -3.02
N GLU A 106 11.69 -17.99 -4.29
CA GLU A 106 11.89 -16.85 -5.19
C GLU A 106 10.56 -16.25 -5.64
N THR A 107 9.58 -17.11 -5.91
CA THR A 107 8.21 -16.70 -6.20
C THR A 107 7.60 -15.94 -5.03
N SER A 108 7.71 -16.46 -3.80
CA SER A 108 7.20 -15.79 -2.60
C SER A 108 7.82 -14.40 -2.41
N LYS A 109 9.12 -14.24 -2.67
CA LYS A 109 9.79 -12.92 -2.62
C LYS A 109 9.19 -11.94 -3.61
N ILE A 110 9.06 -12.32 -4.88
CA ILE A 110 8.48 -11.44 -5.92
C ILE A 110 7.05 -11.10 -5.59
N LEU A 111 6.27 -12.08 -5.17
CA LEU A 111 4.87 -11.91 -4.86
C LEU A 111 4.68 -10.97 -3.67
N LYS A 112 5.53 -11.07 -2.64
CA LYS A 112 5.59 -10.08 -1.54
C LYS A 112 5.94 -8.69 -2.06
N ILE A 113 6.89 -8.56 -2.99
CA ILE A 113 7.24 -7.26 -3.59
C ILE A 113 6.02 -6.68 -4.33
N ILE A 114 5.33 -7.48 -5.15
CA ILE A 114 4.15 -7.06 -5.90
C ILE A 114 3.03 -6.65 -4.94
N VAL A 115 2.75 -7.46 -3.92
CA VAL A 115 1.70 -7.20 -2.93
C VAL A 115 1.97 -5.95 -2.09
N THR A 116 3.23 -5.68 -1.75
CA THR A 116 3.61 -4.53 -0.92
C THR A 116 3.82 -3.25 -1.72
N THR A 117 3.81 -3.33 -3.05
CA THR A 117 4.00 -2.17 -3.92
C THR A 117 2.66 -1.84 -4.58
N PRO A 118 2.14 -0.61 -4.43
CA PRO A 118 0.85 -0.27 -5.05
C PRO A 118 0.92 -0.45 -6.57
N MET A 119 0.03 -1.29 -7.07
CA MET A 119 0.05 -1.79 -8.44
C MET A 119 -0.68 -0.84 -9.40
N THR A 120 -1.55 0.00 -8.84
CA THR A 120 -2.45 0.87 -9.60
C THR A 120 -2.11 2.34 -9.39
N THR A 121 -2.27 3.14 -10.45
CA THR A 121 -2.13 4.60 -10.39
C THR A 121 -3.11 5.22 -9.41
N ALA A 122 -4.31 4.65 -9.26
CA ALA A 122 -5.34 5.14 -8.34
C ALA A 122 -4.93 4.99 -6.86
N GLU A 123 -4.28 3.89 -6.46
CA GLU A 123 -3.75 3.72 -5.11
C GLU A 123 -2.61 4.71 -4.82
N ALA A 124 -1.72 4.91 -5.79
CA ALA A 124 -0.67 5.92 -5.71
C ALA A 124 -1.29 7.33 -5.57
N GLU A 125 -2.26 7.70 -6.40
CA GLU A 125 -2.97 8.98 -6.33
C GLU A 125 -3.68 9.20 -4.97
N ARG A 126 -4.28 8.15 -4.40
CA ARG A 126 -4.92 8.20 -3.08
C ARG A 126 -3.90 8.49 -1.99
N THR A 127 -2.75 7.80 -2.00
CA THR A 127 -1.67 8.03 -1.02
C THR A 127 -1.00 9.40 -1.20
N PHE A 128 -0.82 9.87 -2.43
CA PHE A 128 -0.34 11.23 -2.68
C PHE A 128 -1.34 12.29 -2.20
N SER A 129 -2.63 12.04 -2.37
CA SER A 129 -3.69 12.95 -1.92
C SER A 129 -3.68 13.08 -0.40
N THR A 130 -3.61 11.97 0.34
CA THR A 130 -3.55 12.00 1.81
C THR A 130 -2.27 12.69 2.31
N LEU A 131 -1.11 12.42 1.70
CA LEU A 131 0.15 13.13 2.02
C LEU A 131 0.07 14.62 1.72
N LYS A 132 -0.56 15.02 0.61
CA LYS A 132 -0.80 16.44 0.28
C LYS A 132 -1.69 17.10 1.32
N TYR A 133 -2.72 16.42 1.81
CA TYR A 133 -3.54 16.88 2.92
C TYR A 133 -2.69 17.06 4.20
N ILE A 134 -1.88 16.06 4.58
CA ILE A 134 -1.00 16.14 5.77
C ILE A 134 0.04 17.25 5.64
N LYS A 135 0.64 17.45 4.45
CA LYS A 135 1.60 18.54 4.21
C LYS A 135 0.92 19.91 4.30
N THR A 136 -0.28 20.03 3.74
CA THR A 136 -1.10 21.26 3.84
C THR A 136 -1.48 21.52 5.29
N PHE A 137 -1.80 20.46 6.03
CA PHE A 137 -2.12 20.49 7.45
C PHE A 137 -0.98 21.05 8.29
N LEU A 138 0.22 20.49 8.15
CA LEU A 138 1.44 20.95 8.84
C LEU A 138 1.84 22.37 8.47
N ARG A 139 1.44 22.86 7.28
CA ARG A 139 1.66 24.25 6.85
C ARG A 139 0.66 25.21 7.49
N ASN A 140 -0.57 24.77 7.75
CA ASN A 140 -1.67 25.59 8.23
C ASN A 140 -1.79 25.62 9.77
N THR A 141 -0.94 24.90 10.50
CA THR A 141 -0.93 24.80 11.98
C THR A 141 -0.83 26.14 12.71
N MET A 142 -0.62 27.26 12.01
CA MET A 142 -0.66 28.60 12.61
C MET A 142 -2.01 29.31 12.56
N LEU A 143 -3.07 28.79 11.92
CA LEU A 143 -4.26 29.63 11.65
C LEU A 143 -5.63 29.15 12.13
N ASP A 144 -5.86 27.89 12.50
CA ASP A 144 -7.17 27.52 13.09
C ASP A 144 -7.21 26.15 13.80
N ASP A 145 -7.45 26.13 15.12
CA ASP A 145 -7.62 24.91 15.92
C ASP A 145 -8.79 24.03 15.43
N ARG A 146 -9.82 24.66 14.85
CA ARG A 146 -10.96 23.93 14.25
C ARG A 146 -10.55 23.13 13.01
N LEU A 147 -9.62 23.65 12.22
CA LEU A 147 -9.10 22.94 11.05
C LEU A 147 -8.23 21.76 11.47
N ASN A 148 -7.50 21.90 12.59
CA ASN A 148 -6.78 20.80 13.26
C ASN A 148 -7.68 19.65 13.68
N ALA A 149 -8.75 19.93 14.40
CA ALA A 149 -9.69 18.89 14.82
C ALA A 149 -10.32 18.16 13.61
N LEU A 150 -10.71 18.90 12.57
CA LEU A 150 -11.38 18.33 11.40
C LEU A 150 -10.46 17.47 10.53
N ALA A 151 -9.22 17.92 10.29
CA ALA A 151 -8.23 17.14 9.56
C ALA A 151 -7.90 15.83 10.30
N MET A 152 -7.79 15.88 11.63
CA MET A 152 -7.50 14.71 12.44
C MET A 152 -8.66 13.69 12.43
N MET A 153 -9.91 14.16 12.46
CA MET A 153 -11.08 13.30 12.24
C MET A 153 -11.08 12.67 10.85
N SER A 154 -10.71 13.43 9.81
CA SER A 154 -10.67 12.91 8.43
C SER A 154 -9.59 11.84 8.23
N ILE A 155 -8.43 11.98 8.88
CA ILE A 155 -7.35 10.98 8.83
C ILE A 155 -7.78 9.71 9.56
N ASN A 156 -8.44 9.85 10.71
CA ASN A 156 -8.91 8.74 11.53
C ASN A 156 -10.34 8.30 11.19
N ARG A 157 -10.84 8.62 9.99
CA ARG A 157 -12.24 8.38 9.61
C ARG A 157 -12.67 6.91 9.78
N ASN A 158 -11.76 5.98 9.50
CA ASN A 158 -12.05 4.55 9.67
C ASN A 158 -12.21 4.18 11.15
N LEU A 159 -11.34 4.70 12.02
CA LEU A 159 -11.45 4.50 13.48
C LEU A 159 -12.71 5.17 14.06
N VAL A 160 -13.10 6.33 13.54
CA VAL A 160 -14.35 7.01 13.93
C VAL A 160 -15.57 6.18 13.54
N HIS A 161 -15.55 5.53 12.37
CA HIS A 161 -16.63 4.64 11.94
C HIS A 161 -16.70 3.32 12.72
N GLU A 162 -15.61 2.89 13.36
CA GLU A 162 -15.59 1.72 14.25
C GLU A 162 -16.18 2.02 15.64
N ILE A 163 -16.30 3.29 16.02
CA ILE A 163 -16.94 3.69 17.29
C ILE A 163 -18.46 3.63 17.11
N ASN A 164 -19.07 2.59 17.68
CA ASN A 164 -20.52 2.46 17.72
C ASN A 164 -21.19 3.71 18.32
N ASN A 165 -22.16 4.25 17.59
CA ASN A 165 -22.96 5.42 17.96
C ASN A 165 -22.11 6.66 18.30
N PHE A 166 -21.00 6.87 17.58
CA PHE A 166 -20.18 8.07 17.72
C PHE A 166 -21.02 9.35 17.54
N ASP A 167 -21.88 9.38 16.53
CA ASP A 167 -22.73 10.53 16.22
C ASP A 167 -23.70 10.83 17.37
N ASP A 168 -24.34 9.80 17.96
CA ASP A 168 -25.25 9.96 19.09
C ASP A 168 -24.52 10.46 20.34
N LYS A 169 -23.31 9.93 20.61
CA LYS A 169 -22.49 10.39 21.76
C LYS A 169 -22.03 11.83 21.60
N VAL A 170 -21.65 12.22 20.38
CA VAL A 170 -21.30 13.61 20.07
C VAL A 170 -22.53 14.49 20.21
N MET A 171 -23.69 14.04 19.73
CA MET A 171 -24.96 14.75 19.81
C MET A 171 -25.40 14.94 21.27
N GLU A 172 -25.40 13.90 22.09
CA GLU A 172 -25.72 13.97 23.53
C GLU A 172 -24.78 14.94 24.25
N LYS A 173 -23.47 14.87 23.95
CA LYS A 173 -22.49 15.78 24.54
C LYS A 173 -22.72 17.22 24.11
N PHE A 174 -23.11 17.45 22.85
CA PHE A 174 -23.44 18.78 22.34
C PHE A 174 -24.75 19.33 22.92
N ILE A 175 -25.78 18.48 23.10
CA ILE A 175 -27.05 18.83 23.74
C ILE A 175 -26.84 19.14 25.23
N SER A 176 -25.92 18.44 25.89
CA SER A 176 -25.55 18.69 27.30
C SER A 176 -24.78 20.00 27.51
N MET A 177 -24.21 20.57 26.44
CA MET A 177 -23.56 21.87 26.50
C MET A 177 -24.59 22.99 26.39
N LYS A 178 -24.52 23.95 27.33
CA LYS A 178 -25.44 25.09 27.38
C LYS A 178 -25.20 26.13 26.26
N ASP A 179 -24.02 26.06 25.64
CA ASP A 179 -23.57 26.94 24.57
C ASP A 179 -23.76 26.29 23.19
N ARG A 180 -24.13 27.10 22.18
CA ARG A 180 -24.31 26.64 20.79
C ARG A 180 -23.01 26.34 20.05
N SER A 181 -21.86 26.53 20.70
CA SER A 181 -20.53 26.28 20.15
C SER A 181 -19.69 25.44 21.10
N ALA A 182 -19.36 24.22 20.68
CA ALA A 182 -18.37 23.40 21.39
C ALA A 182 -16.96 23.76 20.91
N HIS A 183 -16.11 24.27 21.80
CA HIS A 183 -14.67 24.37 21.58
C HIS A 183 -14.04 23.00 21.83
N PHE A 184 -13.74 22.28 20.75
CA PHE A 184 -12.98 21.04 20.83
C PHE A 184 -11.50 21.35 21.04
N VAL A 185 -11.08 21.48 22.29
CA VAL A 185 -9.66 21.58 22.65
C VAL A 185 -9.13 20.16 22.85
N PHE A 186 -8.22 19.75 21.98
CA PHE A 186 -7.47 18.50 22.12
C PHE A 186 -6.22 18.81 22.96
N LYS A 187 -6.03 18.10 24.08
CA LYS A 187 -4.86 18.23 24.96
C LYS A 187 -4.00 16.97 24.86
#